data_AF-A0A6I7MXR5-F1
#
_entry.id   AF-A0A6I7MXR5-F1
#
_cell.length_a   1.000
_cell.length_b   1.000
_cell.length_c   1.000
_cell.angle_alpha   90.00
_cell.angle_beta   90.00
_cell.angle_gamma   90.00
#
_symmetry.space_group_name_H-M   'P 1'
#
loop_
_entity.id
_entity.type
_entity.pdbx_description
1 polymer ?
#
loop_
_entity_poly.entity_id
_entity_poly.type
_entity_poly.pdbx_seq_one_letter_code
_entity_poly.pdbx_strand_id
1 'polypeptide(L)'
;MNREVRVRFAPSPTGALHIGGVRTALYNYLFARKNKGRFLLRIEDTDQTRFVPGAEEYIKEALDWLGIAPDESPWNPGSVGPYRQSERKPMYMQYAMDLVEKGHAYYAFDTSEELEAMRQRLTAARVVSPQYNSITRTQMKNSLTLPEDEVKARLESGEPYVIRVKIPRKEEVRLNDLIRGWVMVHSSTLDDKVLMKSDGMPTYHLANIVDDHLMGITHVIRGEEWLPSAPLHVLLYRYFGWEDTMPQFAHLPLLLKPDGNGKLSKRDADKHGFPVFPMDWIDPTSGDTAMGFREQGYLPDAFLNFLAFLGWNPGDHRELFSLEELIDAFSVERIGKSGTKFDINKAKWYNEQYLRAKSDEELAQYLMDDLQLEGIQIEFSKATQIVQVMKERATFPSDLWKEGKFMLVAPDSFDEAVLAKRWNNDALAVLGTYKEKLVDFPGELNPESAKSLLEAAAEDNGIKLGKVMQAVRLAVTGVGAGPDLMAVFSILGKDELVKRLDYALNNLKVNI
;
A
#
# COMPACT_ATOMS: atom_id res chain seq x y z
N MET A 1 17.33 -28.07 -16.85
CA MET A 1 17.63 -26.76 -17.46
C MET A 1 16.96 -25.70 -16.60
N ASN A 2 17.68 -24.68 -16.12
CA ASN A 2 17.06 -23.61 -15.34
C ASN A 2 16.19 -22.75 -16.27
N ARG A 3 14.87 -22.80 -16.09
CA ARG A 3 13.92 -21.92 -16.79
C ARG A 3 14.18 -20.48 -16.35
N GLU A 4 13.97 -19.51 -17.25
CA GLU A 4 13.98 -18.08 -16.89
C GLU A 4 12.96 -17.86 -15.76
N VAL A 5 13.35 -17.12 -14.71
CA VAL A 5 12.41 -16.79 -13.63
C VAL A 5 11.31 -15.89 -14.19
N ARG A 6 10.08 -16.34 -14.09
CA ARG A 6 8.88 -15.59 -14.44
C ARG A 6 7.91 -15.62 -13.28
N VAL A 7 7.41 -14.46 -12.88
CA VAL A 7 6.46 -14.27 -11.80
C VAL A 7 5.36 -13.30 -12.24
N ARG A 8 4.24 -13.28 -11.53
CA ARG A 8 3.13 -12.40 -11.87
C ARG A 8 2.43 -11.82 -10.66
N PHE A 9 2.09 -10.55 -10.77
CA PHE A 9 1.03 -9.96 -9.97
C PHE A 9 -0.30 -10.11 -10.72
N ALA A 10 -1.28 -10.75 -10.09
CA ALA A 10 -2.55 -11.13 -10.71
C ALA A 10 -3.76 -10.60 -9.92
N PRO A 11 -3.99 -9.28 -9.89
CA PRO A 11 -5.14 -8.70 -9.19
C PRO A 11 -6.44 -8.86 -9.99
N SER A 12 -7.55 -8.99 -9.27
CA SER A 12 -8.89 -8.81 -9.84
C SER A 12 -9.30 -7.33 -9.74
N PRO A 13 -9.93 -6.74 -10.77
CA PRO A 13 -10.36 -5.34 -10.76
C PRO A 13 -11.68 -5.17 -9.99
N THR A 14 -11.66 -5.43 -8.68
CA THR A 14 -12.85 -5.44 -7.81
C THR A 14 -12.84 -4.29 -6.79
N GLY A 15 -12.21 -3.17 -7.13
CA GLY A 15 -12.04 -2.00 -6.27
C GLY A 15 -10.57 -1.64 -6.03
N ALA A 16 -10.31 -0.77 -5.06
CA ALA A 16 -8.96 -0.29 -4.73
C ALA A 16 -7.98 -1.41 -4.35
N LEU A 17 -6.73 -1.24 -4.77
CA LEU A 17 -5.65 -2.16 -4.43
C LEU A 17 -5.25 -2.01 -2.96
N HIS A 18 -5.70 -2.93 -2.11
CA HIS A 18 -5.31 -2.98 -0.70
C HIS A 18 -3.78 -3.18 -0.54
N ILE A 19 -3.20 -2.63 0.52
CA ILE A 19 -1.76 -2.68 0.83
C ILE A 19 -1.14 -4.08 0.80
N GLY A 20 -1.90 -5.12 1.19
CA GLY A 20 -1.45 -6.51 1.08
C GLY A 20 -1.22 -6.97 -0.37
N GLY A 21 -2.01 -6.43 -1.32
CA GLY A 21 -1.82 -6.62 -2.75
C GLY A 21 -0.61 -5.85 -3.27
N VAL A 22 -0.40 -4.60 -2.83
CA VAL A 22 0.80 -3.80 -3.17
C VAL A 22 2.08 -4.51 -2.70
N ARG A 23 2.11 -5.02 -1.47
CA ARG A 23 3.22 -5.85 -0.97
C ARG A 23 3.45 -7.08 -1.84
N THR A 24 2.38 -7.74 -2.29
CA THR A 24 2.48 -8.90 -3.18
C THR A 24 3.11 -8.50 -4.52
N ALA A 25 2.70 -7.37 -5.11
CA ALA A 25 3.31 -6.84 -6.33
C ALA A 25 4.80 -6.53 -6.12
N LEU A 26 5.14 -5.84 -5.02
CA LEU A 26 6.52 -5.51 -4.67
C LEU A 26 7.40 -6.76 -4.53
N TYR A 27 6.97 -7.78 -3.79
CA TYR A 27 7.76 -9.00 -3.62
C TYR A 27 7.95 -9.79 -4.92
N ASN A 28 6.95 -9.82 -5.79
CA ASN A 28 7.12 -10.39 -7.13
C ASN A 28 8.14 -9.58 -7.94
N TYR A 29 8.05 -8.25 -7.91
CA TYR A 29 8.99 -7.36 -8.60
C TYR A 29 10.43 -7.52 -8.11
N LEU A 30 10.66 -7.45 -6.79
CA LEU A 30 11.98 -7.64 -6.19
C LEU A 30 12.56 -9.02 -6.54
N PHE A 31 11.75 -10.08 -6.45
CA PHE A 31 12.18 -11.43 -6.80
C PHE A 31 12.58 -11.56 -8.27
N ALA A 32 11.77 -11.02 -9.18
CA ALA A 32 12.07 -11.02 -10.61
C ALA A 32 13.38 -10.27 -10.89
N ARG A 33 13.52 -9.04 -10.39
CA ARG A 33 14.70 -8.20 -10.63
C ARG A 33 15.97 -8.84 -10.06
N LYS A 34 15.92 -9.36 -8.82
CA LYS A 34 17.06 -10.07 -8.20
C LYS A 34 17.56 -11.23 -9.05
N ASN A 35 16.63 -11.99 -9.62
CA ASN A 35 16.91 -13.19 -10.41
C ASN A 35 17.03 -12.91 -11.91
N LYS A 36 17.07 -11.64 -12.34
CA LYS A 36 17.11 -11.22 -13.76
C LYS A 36 16.01 -11.88 -14.59
N GLY A 37 14.84 -12.06 -13.98
CA GLY A 37 13.65 -12.64 -14.56
C GLY A 37 12.64 -11.60 -15.04
N ARG A 38 11.41 -12.06 -15.28
CA ARG A 38 10.28 -11.26 -15.75
C ARG A 38 9.19 -11.12 -14.70
N PHE A 39 8.70 -9.91 -14.53
CA PHE A 39 7.56 -9.55 -13.70
C PHE A 39 6.37 -9.19 -14.58
N LEU A 40 5.29 -9.97 -14.50
CA LEU A 40 4.09 -9.80 -15.31
C LEU A 40 2.95 -9.20 -14.49
N LEU A 41 2.10 -8.39 -15.14
CA LEU A 41 0.80 -7.98 -14.62
C LEU A 41 -0.30 -8.66 -15.44
N ARG A 42 -1.14 -9.47 -14.78
CA ARG A 42 -2.30 -10.13 -15.39
C ARG A 42 -3.57 -9.69 -14.68
N ILE A 43 -4.56 -9.17 -15.40
CA ILE A 43 -5.83 -8.75 -14.83
C ILE A 43 -6.78 -9.95 -14.79
N GLU A 44 -7.24 -10.31 -13.59
CA GLU A 44 -8.14 -11.44 -13.36
C GLU A 44 -9.59 -10.97 -13.24
N ASP A 45 -10.14 -10.56 -14.37
CA ASP A 45 -11.48 -9.99 -14.58
C ASP A 45 -12.53 -11.04 -15.00
N THR A 46 -12.35 -12.30 -14.61
CA THR A 46 -13.29 -13.39 -14.97
C THR A 46 -14.63 -13.29 -14.25
N ASP A 47 -14.67 -12.60 -13.10
CA ASP A 47 -15.88 -12.36 -12.33
C ASP A 47 -16.49 -10.99 -12.61
N GLN A 48 -17.28 -10.94 -13.67
CA GLN A 48 -17.98 -9.73 -14.13
C GLN A 48 -18.96 -9.17 -13.10
N THR A 49 -19.41 -9.96 -12.11
CA THR A 49 -20.34 -9.49 -11.07
C THR A 49 -19.66 -8.63 -10.01
N ARG A 50 -18.34 -8.78 -9.84
CA ARG A 50 -17.52 -8.01 -8.90
C ARG A 50 -16.63 -6.98 -9.58
N PHE A 51 -16.73 -6.85 -10.90
CA PHE A 51 -15.97 -5.87 -11.66
C PHE A 51 -16.34 -4.46 -11.21
N VAL A 52 -15.34 -3.63 -10.91
CA VAL A 52 -15.52 -2.23 -10.53
C VAL A 52 -14.80 -1.35 -11.57
N PRO A 53 -15.53 -0.49 -12.30
CA PRO A 53 -14.92 0.45 -13.24
C PRO A 53 -13.84 1.31 -12.57
N GLY A 54 -12.74 1.59 -13.25
CA GLY A 54 -11.63 2.38 -12.72
C GLY A 54 -10.64 1.59 -11.83
N ALA A 55 -10.99 0.37 -11.40
CA ALA A 55 -10.09 -0.42 -10.54
C ALA A 55 -8.84 -0.89 -11.28
N GLU A 56 -8.95 -1.19 -12.58
CA GLU A 56 -7.80 -1.58 -13.41
C GLU A 56 -6.84 -0.39 -13.60
N GLU A 57 -7.37 0.79 -13.91
CA GLU A 57 -6.60 2.04 -14.02
C GLU A 57 -5.93 2.40 -12.71
N TYR A 58 -6.65 2.25 -11.58
CA TYR A 58 -6.11 2.45 -10.24
C TYR A 58 -4.91 1.55 -9.95
N ILE A 59 -4.99 0.26 -10.33
CA ILE A 59 -3.87 -0.68 -10.18
C ILE A 59 -2.66 -0.19 -10.96
N LYS A 60 -2.86 0.23 -12.23
CA LYS A 60 -1.77 0.75 -13.07
C LYS A 60 -1.12 1.99 -12.44
N GLU A 61 -1.93 2.98 -12.09
CA GLU A 61 -1.44 4.24 -11.53
C GLU A 61 -0.73 4.04 -10.18
N ALA A 62 -1.23 3.12 -9.34
CA ALA A 62 -0.57 2.77 -8.08
C ALA A 62 0.81 2.14 -8.28
N LEU A 63 0.96 1.26 -9.29
CA LEU A 63 2.24 0.65 -9.63
C LEU A 63 3.21 1.68 -10.25
N ASP A 64 2.70 2.57 -11.11
CA ASP A 64 3.48 3.64 -11.73
C ASP A 64 4.02 4.62 -10.66
N TRP A 65 3.17 5.04 -9.71
CA TRP A 65 3.58 5.88 -8.57
C TRP A 65 4.72 5.26 -7.76
N LEU A 66 4.70 3.93 -7.62
CA LEU A 66 5.71 3.17 -6.88
C LEU A 66 6.91 2.74 -7.75
N GLY A 67 6.94 3.08 -9.03
CA GLY A 67 7.99 2.60 -9.94
C GLY A 67 8.05 1.07 -10.07
N ILE A 68 6.96 0.36 -9.76
CA ILE A 68 6.87 -1.10 -9.88
C ILE A 68 6.39 -1.43 -11.30
N ALA A 69 7.30 -1.31 -12.28
CA ALA A 69 6.97 -1.49 -13.69
C ALA A 69 6.94 -2.97 -14.11
N PRO A 70 5.80 -3.52 -14.57
CA PRO A 70 5.73 -4.84 -15.18
C PRO A 70 6.44 -4.89 -16.53
N ASP A 71 7.16 -5.98 -16.78
CA ASP A 71 7.80 -6.24 -18.07
C ASP A 71 6.78 -6.60 -19.15
N GLU A 72 5.67 -7.24 -18.76
CA GLU A 72 4.55 -7.55 -19.65
C GLU A 72 3.23 -7.27 -18.91
N SER A 73 2.30 -6.58 -19.57
CA SER A 73 1.02 -6.15 -19.00
C SER A 73 -0.02 -5.88 -20.10
N PRO A 74 -1.28 -5.56 -19.77
CA PRO A 74 -2.25 -5.13 -20.78
C PRO A 74 -1.84 -3.87 -21.56
N TRP A 75 -1.04 -2.97 -20.96
CA TRP A 75 -0.58 -1.73 -21.59
C TRP A 75 0.80 -1.83 -22.22
N ASN A 76 1.59 -2.81 -21.79
CA ASN A 76 2.88 -3.15 -22.38
C ASN A 76 2.86 -4.64 -22.76
N PRO A 77 2.18 -5.00 -23.86
CA PRO A 77 1.99 -6.39 -24.21
C PRO A 77 3.33 -7.04 -24.59
N GLY A 78 3.66 -8.14 -23.93
CA GLY A 78 4.75 -9.03 -24.32
C GLY A 78 4.28 -10.21 -25.18
N SER A 79 5.05 -11.30 -25.17
CA SER A 79 4.85 -12.42 -26.11
C SER A 79 3.78 -13.43 -25.72
N VAL A 80 3.29 -13.40 -24.47
CA VAL A 80 2.34 -14.40 -23.93
C VAL A 80 0.97 -13.82 -23.57
N GLY A 81 0.65 -12.65 -24.13
CA GLY A 81 -0.67 -12.02 -24.01
C GLY A 81 -1.80 -12.81 -24.69
N PRO A 82 -3.05 -12.32 -24.63
CA PRO A 82 -3.50 -11.13 -23.93
C PRO A 82 -3.38 -11.24 -22.40
N TYR A 83 -3.32 -10.11 -21.70
CA TYR A 83 -3.06 -10.03 -20.25
C TYR A 83 -4.31 -9.76 -19.40
N ARG A 84 -5.49 -9.69 -20.03
CA ARG A 84 -6.79 -9.74 -19.34
C ARG A 84 -7.40 -11.12 -19.53
N GLN A 85 -7.93 -11.71 -18.48
CA GLN A 85 -8.50 -13.05 -18.59
C GLN A 85 -9.80 -13.08 -19.39
N SER A 86 -10.59 -12.01 -19.37
CA SER A 86 -11.79 -11.86 -20.20
C SER A 86 -11.49 -11.98 -21.70
N GLU A 87 -10.35 -11.44 -22.16
CA GLU A 87 -9.88 -11.51 -23.55
C GLU A 87 -9.39 -12.92 -23.95
N ARG A 88 -9.20 -13.81 -22.97
CA ARG A 88 -8.75 -15.20 -23.15
C ARG A 88 -9.90 -16.20 -23.05
N LYS A 89 -11.15 -15.75 -22.90
CA LYS A 89 -12.34 -16.60 -22.73
C LYS A 89 -12.39 -17.81 -23.68
N PRO A 90 -12.16 -17.67 -25.01
CA PRO A 90 -12.37 -18.77 -25.96
C PRO A 90 -11.52 -20.02 -25.68
N MET A 91 -10.31 -19.87 -25.11
CA MET A 91 -9.41 -21.00 -24.90
C MET A 91 -9.72 -21.82 -23.65
N TYR A 92 -10.29 -21.24 -22.59
CA TYR A 92 -10.45 -21.95 -21.32
C TYR A 92 -11.41 -23.13 -21.40
N MET A 93 -12.43 -23.06 -22.25
CA MET A 93 -13.37 -24.16 -22.44
C MET A 93 -12.66 -25.41 -22.95
N GLN A 94 -11.69 -25.26 -23.84
CA GLN A 94 -10.91 -26.39 -24.35
C GLN A 94 -10.18 -27.14 -23.22
N TYR A 95 -9.58 -26.42 -22.28
CA TYR A 95 -8.91 -27.02 -21.12
C TYR A 95 -9.90 -27.67 -20.14
N ALA A 96 -11.09 -27.07 -19.95
CA ALA A 96 -12.13 -27.69 -19.13
C ALA A 96 -12.62 -29.01 -19.75
N MET A 97 -12.81 -29.04 -21.07
CA MET A 97 -13.22 -30.25 -21.80
C MET A 97 -12.14 -31.32 -21.80
N ASP A 98 -10.86 -30.96 -21.97
CA ASP A 98 -9.74 -31.90 -21.86
C ASP A 98 -9.74 -32.63 -20.50
N LEU A 99 -10.03 -31.92 -19.40
CA LEU A 99 -10.19 -32.56 -18.09
C LEU A 99 -11.41 -33.49 -18.02
N VAL A 100 -12.51 -33.16 -18.70
CA VAL A 100 -13.70 -34.03 -18.77
C VAL A 100 -13.36 -35.31 -19.55
N GLU A 101 -12.72 -35.18 -20.72
CA GLU A 101 -12.32 -36.30 -21.57
C GLU A 101 -11.33 -37.25 -20.85
N LYS A 102 -10.40 -36.69 -20.06
CA LYS A 102 -9.48 -37.46 -19.22
C LYS A 102 -10.13 -38.03 -17.94
N GLY A 103 -11.41 -37.74 -17.69
CA GLY A 103 -12.15 -38.21 -16.51
C GLY A 103 -11.79 -37.51 -15.20
N HIS A 104 -11.08 -36.39 -15.27
CA HIS A 104 -10.66 -35.53 -14.15
C HIS A 104 -11.64 -34.40 -13.83
N ALA A 105 -12.62 -34.16 -14.70
CA ALA A 105 -13.74 -33.26 -14.49
C ALA A 105 -15.05 -33.89 -14.98
N TYR A 106 -16.17 -33.28 -14.64
CA TYR A 106 -17.50 -33.79 -15.01
C TYR A 106 -18.54 -32.65 -15.06
N TYR A 107 -19.58 -32.83 -15.86
CA TYR A 107 -20.73 -31.91 -15.94
C TYR A 107 -21.64 -32.06 -14.73
N ALA A 108 -22.09 -30.95 -14.14
CA ALA A 108 -23.10 -30.90 -13.10
C ALA A 108 -24.25 -29.96 -13.50
N PHE A 109 -25.48 -30.42 -13.33
CA PHE A 109 -26.72 -29.78 -13.78
C PHE A 109 -27.56 -29.25 -12.60
N ASP A 110 -27.03 -29.34 -11.38
CA ASP A 110 -27.72 -28.91 -10.16
C ASP A 110 -28.08 -27.42 -10.21
N THR A 111 -29.33 -27.08 -9.89
CA THR A 111 -29.76 -25.67 -9.79
C THR A 111 -29.27 -25.02 -8.49
N SER A 112 -29.32 -23.69 -8.42
CA SER A 112 -28.98 -22.95 -7.19
C SER A 112 -29.83 -23.38 -6.00
N GLU A 113 -31.12 -23.64 -6.22
CA GLU A 113 -32.07 -24.10 -5.20
C GLU A 113 -31.70 -25.51 -4.69
N GLU A 114 -31.28 -26.40 -5.58
CA GLU A 114 -30.87 -27.76 -5.22
C GLU A 114 -29.55 -27.76 -4.43
N LEU A 115 -28.61 -26.90 -4.80
CA LEU A 115 -27.36 -26.70 -4.06
C LEU A 115 -27.63 -26.14 -2.65
N GLU A 116 -28.59 -25.22 -2.52
CA GLU A 116 -28.98 -24.68 -1.22
C GLU A 116 -29.69 -25.74 -0.35
N ALA A 117 -30.60 -26.52 -0.94
CA ALA A 117 -31.23 -27.65 -0.26
C ALA A 117 -30.19 -28.68 0.22
N MET A 118 -29.16 -28.97 -0.59
CA MET A 118 -28.02 -29.80 -0.17
C MET A 118 -27.31 -29.20 1.05
N ARG A 119 -26.97 -27.91 1.03
CA ARG A 119 -26.28 -27.23 2.14
C ARG A 119 -27.11 -27.28 3.42
N GLN A 120 -28.41 -27.00 3.35
CA GLN A 120 -29.32 -27.06 4.49
C GLN A 120 -29.41 -28.47 5.08
N ARG A 121 -29.55 -29.50 4.24
CA ARG A 121 -29.57 -30.91 4.67
C ARG A 121 -28.29 -31.31 5.39
N LEU A 122 -27.12 -30.96 4.85
CA LEU A 122 -25.82 -31.26 5.47
C LEU A 122 -25.62 -30.51 6.79
N THR A 123 -26.08 -29.26 6.86
CA THR A 123 -26.03 -28.43 8.07
C THR A 123 -26.93 -29.01 9.16
N ALA A 124 -28.16 -29.43 8.81
CA ALA A 124 -29.08 -30.10 9.74
C ALA A 124 -28.51 -31.43 10.25
N ALA A 125 -27.74 -32.14 9.41
CA ALA A 125 -26.98 -33.33 9.79
C ALA A 125 -25.67 -33.03 10.56
N ARG A 126 -25.40 -31.76 10.90
CA ARG A 126 -24.21 -31.30 11.64
C ARG A 126 -22.88 -31.66 10.98
N VAL A 127 -22.85 -31.73 9.64
CA VAL A 127 -21.60 -31.88 8.90
C VAL A 127 -20.76 -30.61 9.10
N VAL A 128 -19.54 -30.78 9.62
CA VAL A 128 -18.64 -29.67 10.03
C VAL A 128 -18.32 -28.73 8.85
N SER A 129 -18.21 -29.27 7.64
CA SER A 129 -18.01 -28.47 6.43
C SER A 129 -18.92 -28.99 5.30
N PRO A 130 -20.12 -28.41 5.14
CA PRO A 130 -21.03 -28.74 4.03
C PRO A 130 -20.39 -28.40 2.68
N GLN A 131 -20.14 -29.40 1.85
CA GLN A 131 -19.40 -29.25 0.60
C GLN A 131 -19.96 -30.15 -0.50
N TYR A 132 -19.82 -29.72 -1.76
CA TYR A 132 -20.01 -30.57 -2.93
C TYR A 132 -18.71 -31.33 -3.17
N ASN A 133 -18.62 -32.60 -2.80
CA ASN A 133 -17.36 -33.36 -2.78
C ASN A 133 -17.57 -34.81 -3.22
N SER A 134 -16.52 -35.62 -3.08
CA SER A 134 -16.53 -37.02 -3.51
C SER A 134 -17.64 -37.91 -2.93
N ILE A 135 -18.25 -37.52 -1.81
CA ILE A 135 -19.37 -38.22 -1.17
C ILE A 135 -20.68 -37.60 -1.63
N THR A 136 -20.83 -36.28 -1.51
CA THR A 136 -22.12 -35.62 -1.78
C THR A 136 -22.47 -35.64 -3.26
N ARG A 137 -21.48 -35.64 -4.17
CA ARG A 137 -21.71 -35.73 -5.62
C ARG A 137 -22.54 -36.94 -6.05
N THR A 138 -22.54 -38.03 -5.28
CA THR A 138 -23.31 -39.24 -5.63
C THR A 138 -24.82 -39.09 -5.40
N GLN A 139 -25.25 -37.99 -4.78
CA GLN A 139 -26.65 -37.66 -4.47
C GLN A 139 -27.14 -36.44 -5.25
N MET A 140 -26.31 -35.91 -6.14
CA MET A 140 -26.56 -34.70 -6.92
C MET A 140 -26.77 -35.05 -8.40
N LYS A 141 -27.26 -34.10 -9.19
CA LYS A 141 -27.54 -34.25 -10.64
C LYS A 141 -26.31 -33.92 -11.45
N ASN A 142 -25.54 -34.93 -11.82
CA ASN A 142 -24.32 -34.76 -12.58
C ASN A 142 -24.02 -35.97 -13.47
N SER A 143 -23.09 -35.81 -14.39
CA SER A 143 -22.71 -36.84 -15.36
C SER A 143 -22.05 -38.08 -14.75
N LEU A 144 -21.75 -38.10 -13.45
CA LEU A 144 -21.28 -39.32 -12.75
C LEU A 144 -22.44 -40.13 -12.14
N THR A 145 -23.62 -39.54 -11.99
CA THR A 145 -24.81 -40.15 -11.39
C THR A 145 -25.95 -40.38 -12.39
N LEU A 146 -25.99 -39.60 -13.47
CA LEU A 146 -26.97 -39.71 -14.55
C LEU A 146 -26.50 -40.69 -15.64
N PRO A 147 -27.42 -41.40 -16.31
CA PRO A 147 -27.13 -42.17 -17.52
C PRO A 147 -26.55 -41.30 -18.65
N GLU A 148 -25.68 -41.87 -19.49
CA GLU A 148 -24.97 -41.15 -20.56
C GLU A 148 -25.92 -40.54 -21.60
N ASP A 149 -27.00 -41.24 -21.95
CA ASP A 149 -28.04 -40.77 -22.86
C ASP A 149 -28.81 -39.57 -22.29
N GLU A 150 -29.10 -39.59 -20.98
CA GLU A 150 -29.71 -38.44 -20.29
C GLU A 150 -28.77 -37.22 -20.29
N VAL A 151 -27.49 -37.42 -19.96
CA VAL A 151 -26.49 -36.35 -20.00
C VAL A 151 -26.41 -35.74 -21.39
N LYS A 152 -26.36 -36.56 -22.44
CA LYS A 152 -26.32 -36.11 -23.83
C LYS A 152 -27.57 -35.29 -24.19
N ALA A 153 -28.76 -35.77 -23.85
CA ALA A 153 -30.00 -35.04 -24.12
C ALA A 153 -30.05 -33.67 -23.41
N ARG A 154 -29.55 -33.59 -22.17
CA ARG A 154 -29.45 -32.33 -21.41
C ARG A 154 -28.50 -31.34 -22.08
N LEU A 155 -27.32 -31.80 -22.49
CA LEU A 155 -26.35 -30.98 -23.22
C LEU A 155 -26.90 -30.49 -24.57
N GLU A 156 -27.54 -31.38 -25.35
CA GLU A 156 -28.13 -31.05 -26.67
C GLU A 156 -29.33 -30.09 -26.56
N SER A 157 -30.08 -30.15 -25.46
CA SER A 157 -31.19 -29.21 -25.22
C SER A 157 -30.74 -27.82 -24.74
N GLY A 158 -29.44 -27.64 -24.46
CA GLY A 158 -28.90 -26.38 -23.97
C GLY A 158 -29.21 -26.10 -22.49
N GLU A 159 -29.50 -27.13 -21.69
CA GLU A 159 -29.70 -26.98 -20.25
C GLU A 159 -28.44 -26.38 -19.60
N PRO A 160 -28.54 -25.34 -18.75
CA PRO A 160 -27.40 -24.78 -18.07
C PRO A 160 -26.66 -25.82 -17.21
N TYR A 161 -25.33 -25.85 -17.33
CA TYR A 161 -24.48 -26.74 -16.55
C TYR A 161 -23.19 -26.04 -16.13
N VAL A 162 -22.49 -26.63 -15.17
CA VAL A 162 -21.12 -26.26 -14.81
C VAL A 162 -20.19 -27.45 -14.99
N ILE A 163 -18.90 -27.20 -15.20
CA ILE A 163 -17.87 -28.25 -15.17
C ILE A 163 -17.18 -28.19 -13.81
N ARG A 164 -17.20 -29.31 -13.08
CA ARG A 164 -16.54 -29.45 -11.77
C ARG A 164 -15.32 -30.34 -11.88
N VAL A 165 -14.29 -30.03 -11.10
CA VAL A 165 -13.15 -30.95 -10.91
C VAL A 165 -13.62 -32.20 -10.16
N LYS A 166 -13.11 -33.36 -10.54
CA LYS A 166 -13.37 -34.64 -9.86
C LYS A 166 -12.24 -34.89 -8.85
N ILE A 167 -12.48 -34.54 -7.59
CA ILE A 167 -11.53 -34.84 -6.51
C ILE A 167 -11.50 -36.36 -6.26
N PRO A 168 -10.31 -36.99 -6.16
CA PRO A 168 -10.19 -38.43 -5.96
C PRO A 168 -10.48 -38.81 -4.50
N ARG A 169 -10.89 -40.05 -4.26
CA ARG A 169 -11.13 -40.53 -2.89
C ARG A 169 -9.83 -41.06 -2.31
N LYS A 170 -9.53 -40.68 -1.06
CA LYS A 170 -8.41 -41.23 -0.26
C LYS A 170 -7.02 -40.95 -0.83
N GLU A 171 -6.78 -39.73 -1.29
CA GLU A 171 -5.44 -39.30 -1.69
C GLU A 171 -4.87 -38.26 -0.74
N GLU A 172 -3.54 -38.21 -0.67
CA GLU A 172 -2.82 -37.15 0.02
C GLU A 172 -2.14 -36.25 -1.01
N VAL A 173 -2.51 -34.98 -1.01
CA VAL A 173 -1.90 -33.96 -1.85
C VAL A 173 -0.82 -33.25 -1.04
N ARG A 174 0.39 -33.26 -1.56
CA ARG A 174 1.56 -32.63 -0.95
C ARG A 174 2.02 -31.45 -1.78
N LEU A 175 2.29 -30.34 -1.11
CA LEU A 175 2.88 -29.14 -1.67
C LEU A 175 4.04 -28.70 -0.78
N ASN A 176 5.20 -28.42 -1.37
CA ASN A 176 6.27 -27.72 -0.66
C ASN A 176 6.19 -26.23 -0.99
N ASP A 177 5.67 -25.44 -0.05
CA ASP A 177 5.62 -23.98 -0.17
C ASP A 177 6.94 -23.37 0.31
N LEU A 178 7.47 -22.38 -0.41
CA LEU A 178 8.74 -21.74 -0.09
C LEU A 178 8.74 -21.01 1.27
N ILE A 179 7.57 -20.60 1.77
CA ILE A 179 7.41 -19.93 3.07
C ILE A 179 6.83 -20.89 4.11
N ARG A 180 5.77 -21.63 3.75
CA ARG A 180 5.04 -22.50 4.70
C ARG A 180 5.70 -23.86 4.90
N GLY A 181 6.59 -24.28 4.00
CA GLY A 181 7.16 -25.62 3.96
C GLY A 181 6.16 -26.65 3.45
N TRP A 182 6.29 -27.90 3.91
CA TRP A 182 5.39 -28.98 3.52
C TRP A 182 3.97 -28.79 4.05
N VAL A 183 3.02 -28.67 3.12
CA VAL A 183 1.59 -28.69 3.36
C VAL A 183 1.03 -30.00 2.82
N MET A 184 0.38 -30.76 3.69
CA MET A 184 -0.20 -32.07 3.37
C MET A 184 -1.70 -32.01 3.63
N VAL A 185 -2.49 -32.26 2.59
CA VAL A 185 -3.95 -32.20 2.66
C VAL A 185 -4.54 -33.47 2.10
N HIS A 186 -5.41 -34.11 2.89
CA HIS A 186 -6.13 -35.29 2.44
C HIS A 186 -7.30 -34.88 1.54
N SER A 187 -7.52 -35.59 0.44
CA SER A 187 -8.51 -35.24 -0.58
C SER A 187 -9.95 -35.19 -0.07
N SER A 188 -10.23 -35.82 1.07
CA SER A 188 -11.56 -35.75 1.72
C SER A 188 -11.93 -34.37 2.26
N THR A 189 -10.96 -33.46 2.43
CA THR A 189 -11.21 -32.08 2.86
C THR A 189 -11.36 -31.11 1.68
N LEU A 190 -11.20 -31.61 0.45
CA LEU A 190 -11.34 -30.85 -0.78
C LEU A 190 -12.73 -31.08 -1.38
N ASP A 191 -13.29 -30.02 -1.94
CA ASP A 191 -14.55 -30.05 -2.67
C ASP A 191 -14.32 -30.10 -4.18
N ASP A 192 -15.31 -30.62 -4.90
CA ASP A 192 -15.40 -30.64 -6.35
C ASP A 192 -15.74 -29.22 -6.84
N LYS A 193 -14.73 -28.32 -6.76
CA LYS A 193 -14.82 -26.93 -7.20
C LYS A 193 -15.29 -26.84 -8.65
N VAL A 194 -16.08 -25.80 -8.92
CA VAL A 194 -16.44 -25.41 -10.28
C VAL A 194 -15.18 -24.88 -10.99
N LEU A 195 -14.90 -25.39 -12.18
CA LEU A 195 -13.84 -24.95 -13.08
C LEU A 195 -14.39 -24.04 -14.19
N MET A 196 -15.58 -24.35 -14.70
CA MET A 196 -16.28 -23.59 -15.73
C MET A 196 -17.72 -23.31 -15.30
N LYS A 197 -18.12 -22.04 -15.34
CA LYS A 197 -19.50 -21.60 -15.05
C LYS A 197 -20.41 -21.83 -16.26
N SER A 198 -21.72 -21.77 -16.05
CA SER A 198 -22.74 -21.93 -17.10
C SER A 198 -22.74 -20.82 -18.16
N ASP A 199 -22.20 -19.64 -17.84
CA ASP A 199 -22.00 -18.52 -18.77
C ASP A 199 -20.75 -18.71 -19.68
N GLY A 200 -20.08 -19.86 -19.57
CA GLY A 200 -18.86 -20.19 -20.29
C GLY A 200 -17.62 -19.43 -19.83
N MET A 201 -17.67 -18.75 -18.68
CA MET A 201 -16.49 -18.15 -18.06
C MET A 201 -15.82 -19.14 -17.10
N PRO A 202 -14.48 -19.26 -17.12
CA PRO A 202 -13.78 -20.06 -16.14
C PRO A 202 -13.92 -19.45 -14.74
N THR A 203 -13.75 -20.28 -13.71
CA THR A 203 -13.47 -19.76 -12.37
C THR A 203 -11.99 -19.40 -12.25
N TYR A 204 -11.65 -18.66 -11.18
CA TYR A 204 -10.26 -18.37 -10.81
C TYR A 204 -9.37 -19.62 -10.87
N HIS A 205 -9.85 -20.77 -10.36
CA HIS A 205 -9.02 -21.97 -10.26
C HIS A 205 -8.54 -22.48 -11.62
N LEU A 206 -9.43 -22.52 -12.63
CA LEU A 206 -9.06 -22.96 -13.97
C LEU A 206 -8.25 -21.88 -14.71
N ALA A 207 -8.72 -20.63 -14.70
CA ALA A 207 -8.05 -19.55 -15.43
C ALA A 207 -6.63 -19.32 -14.92
N ASN A 208 -6.44 -19.29 -13.59
CA ASN A 208 -5.15 -19.01 -12.96
C ASN A 208 -4.09 -20.07 -13.30
N ILE A 209 -4.43 -21.37 -13.23
CA ILE A 209 -3.46 -22.43 -13.53
C ILE A 209 -3.15 -22.53 -15.03
N VAL A 210 -4.16 -22.32 -15.89
CA VAL A 210 -3.98 -22.37 -17.35
C VAL A 210 -3.06 -21.22 -17.76
N ASP A 211 -3.32 -20.01 -17.27
CA ASP A 211 -2.49 -18.87 -17.59
C ASP A 211 -1.10 -18.94 -16.96
N ASP A 212 -0.97 -19.44 -15.73
CA ASP A 212 0.35 -19.62 -15.12
C ASP A 212 1.22 -20.60 -15.94
N HIS A 213 0.63 -21.68 -16.47
CA HIS A 213 1.31 -22.60 -17.39
C HIS A 213 1.67 -21.92 -18.71
N LEU A 214 0.70 -21.32 -19.40
CA LEU A 214 0.89 -20.72 -20.74
C LEU A 214 1.80 -19.49 -20.73
N MET A 215 1.80 -18.72 -19.64
CA MET A 215 2.70 -17.58 -19.45
C MET A 215 4.08 -18.00 -18.92
N GLY A 216 4.31 -19.30 -18.73
CA GLY A 216 5.59 -19.85 -18.29
C GLY A 216 5.99 -19.45 -16.87
N ILE A 217 5.02 -19.17 -15.99
CA ILE A 217 5.26 -18.77 -14.61
C ILE A 217 6.05 -19.87 -13.89
N THR A 218 7.07 -19.45 -13.16
CA THR A 218 7.98 -20.32 -12.41
C THR A 218 7.78 -20.22 -10.91
N HIS A 219 7.35 -19.07 -10.41
CA HIS A 219 7.06 -18.85 -8.99
C HIS A 219 5.74 -18.08 -8.85
N VAL A 220 4.86 -18.61 -8.00
CA VAL A 220 3.60 -18.00 -7.62
C VAL A 220 3.74 -17.47 -6.20
N ILE A 221 3.99 -16.17 -6.10
CA ILE A 221 4.06 -15.45 -4.81
C ILE A 221 2.73 -14.71 -4.63
N ARG A 222 1.94 -15.12 -3.63
CA ARG A 222 0.58 -14.60 -3.38
C ARG A 222 0.20 -14.65 -1.89
N GLY A 223 -0.90 -14.03 -1.48
CA GLY A 223 -1.38 -14.06 -0.11
C GLY A 223 -1.83 -15.44 0.37
N GLU A 224 -1.71 -15.71 1.68
CA GLU A 224 -2.08 -17.01 2.28
C GLU A 224 -3.58 -17.33 2.26
N GLU A 225 -4.45 -16.38 1.93
CA GLU A 225 -5.86 -16.66 1.65
C GLU A 225 -6.05 -17.71 0.54
N TRP A 226 -5.05 -17.87 -0.34
CA TRP A 226 -5.03 -18.88 -1.40
C TRP A 226 -4.40 -20.21 -1.00
N LEU A 227 -3.77 -20.30 0.18
CA LEU A 227 -3.13 -21.54 0.64
C LEU A 227 -4.10 -22.73 0.71
N PRO A 228 -5.36 -22.58 1.19
CA PRO A 228 -6.34 -23.67 1.17
C PRO A 228 -6.68 -24.17 -0.25
N SER A 229 -6.49 -23.34 -1.28
CA SER A 229 -6.74 -23.72 -2.68
C SER A 229 -5.51 -24.33 -3.36
N ALA A 230 -4.32 -24.21 -2.77
CA ALA A 230 -3.09 -24.68 -3.38
C ALA A 230 -3.06 -26.21 -3.65
N PRO A 231 -3.61 -27.10 -2.78
CA PRO A 231 -3.72 -28.52 -3.10
C PRO A 231 -4.55 -28.81 -4.35
N LEU A 232 -5.66 -28.07 -4.55
CA LEU A 232 -6.45 -28.18 -5.77
C LEU A 232 -5.62 -27.77 -6.99
N HIS A 233 -4.84 -26.69 -6.89
CA HIS A 233 -4.01 -26.24 -8.00
C HIS A 233 -2.95 -27.28 -8.36
N VAL A 234 -2.32 -27.91 -7.36
CA VAL A 234 -1.39 -29.04 -7.58
C VAL A 234 -2.08 -30.20 -8.31
N LEU A 235 -3.31 -30.56 -7.92
CA LEU A 235 -4.08 -31.60 -8.61
C LEU A 235 -4.37 -31.21 -10.06
N LEU A 236 -4.74 -29.96 -10.33
CA LEU A 236 -5.00 -29.50 -11.70
C LEU A 236 -3.74 -29.62 -12.57
N TYR A 237 -2.57 -29.19 -12.08
CA TYR A 237 -1.30 -29.41 -12.81
C TYR A 237 -1.06 -30.89 -13.12
N ARG A 238 -1.33 -31.79 -12.16
CA ARG A 238 -1.21 -33.25 -12.39
C ARG A 238 -2.20 -33.77 -13.43
N TYR A 239 -3.44 -33.33 -13.36
CA TYR A 239 -4.50 -33.76 -14.30
C TYR A 239 -4.24 -33.31 -15.74
N PHE A 240 -3.57 -32.17 -15.91
CA PHE A 240 -3.12 -31.74 -17.22
C PHE A 240 -1.81 -32.41 -17.68
N GLY A 241 -1.09 -33.11 -16.80
CA GLY A 241 0.25 -33.64 -17.08
C GLY A 241 1.32 -32.54 -17.13
N TRP A 242 1.14 -31.48 -16.35
CA TRP A 242 1.97 -30.26 -16.36
C TRP A 242 2.91 -30.18 -15.15
N GLU A 243 3.13 -31.27 -14.42
CA GLU A 243 3.97 -31.30 -13.22
C GLU A 243 5.38 -30.75 -13.46
N ASP A 244 5.99 -31.06 -14.61
CA ASP A 244 7.33 -30.58 -14.98
C ASP A 244 7.40 -29.06 -15.18
N THR A 245 6.24 -28.42 -15.39
CA THR A 245 6.12 -26.98 -15.56
C THR A 245 5.48 -26.25 -14.39
N MET A 246 5.00 -26.99 -13.38
CA MET A 246 4.30 -26.44 -12.22
C MET A 246 5.21 -25.44 -11.48
N PRO A 247 4.71 -24.23 -11.17
CA PRO A 247 5.51 -23.24 -10.49
C PRO A 247 5.76 -23.64 -9.03
N GLN A 248 6.81 -23.10 -8.45
CA GLN A 248 7.00 -23.10 -7.00
C GLN A 248 6.00 -22.12 -6.38
N PHE A 249 5.49 -22.42 -5.19
CA PHE A 249 4.50 -21.59 -4.51
C PHE A 249 5.10 -20.93 -3.27
N ALA A 250 4.73 -19.67 -3.01
CA ALA A 250 5.08 -18.93 -1.80
C ALA A 250 3.85 -18.16 -1.30
N HIS A 251 3.32 -18.56 -0.14
CA HIS A 251 2.10 -17.94 0.43
C HIS A 251 2.44 -16.95 1.55
N LEU A 252 2.36 -15.66 1.22
CA LEU A 252 2.70 -14.53 2.08
C LEU A 252 1.80 -14.45 3.34
N PRO A 253 2.36 -14.14 4.51
CA PRO A 253 1.58 -14.01 5.74
C PRO A 253 0.61 -12.84 5.70
N LEU A 254 -0.52 -12.98 6.41
CA LEU A 254 -1.51 -11.92 6.57
C LEU A 254 -0.88 -10.69 7.23
N LEU A 255 -1.34 -9.52 6.79
CA LEU A 255 -1.14 -8.28 7.53
C LEU A 255 -2.15 -8.26 8.66
N LEU A 256 -1.65 -8.10 9.88
CA LEU A 256 -2.43 -8.05 11.10
C LEU A 256 -2.73 -6.60 11.46
N LYS A 257 -3.79 -6.41 12.23
CA LYS A 257 -4.10 -5.13 12.87
C LYS A 257 -2.92 -4.64 13.74
N PRO A 258 -2.85 -3.33 14.05
CA PRO A 258 -1.81 -2.79 14.94
C PRO A 258 -1.72 -3.48 16.30
N ASP A 259 -2.85 -3.92 16.87
CA ASP A 259 -2.87 -4.68 18.12
C ASP A 259 -2.39 -6.14 17.96
N GLY A 260 -2.39 -6.66 16.72
CA GLY A 260 -2.05 -8.04 16.36
C GLY A 260 -3.24 -8.99 16.27
N ASN A 261 -4.45 -8.54 16.57
CA ASN A 261 -5.61 -9.41 16.66
C ASN A 261 -6.41 -9.41 15.35
N GLY A 262 -6.14 -10.42 14.53
CA GLY A 262 -6.86 -10.63 13.27
C GLY A 262 -6.32 -9.81 12.10
N LYS A 263 -6.94 -10.01 10.94
CA LYS A 263 -6.53 -9.43 9.66
C LYS A 263 -6.81 -7.92 9.63
N LEU A 264 -5.87 -7.15 9.08
CA LEU A 264 -6.06 -5.73 8.77
C LEU A 264 -7.19 -5.56 7.74
N SER A 265 -8.15 -4.68 8.03
CA SER A 265 -9.27 -4.36 7.15
C SER A 265 -9.45 -2.86 6.97
N LYS A 266 -10.17 -2.44 5.90
CA LYS A 266 -10.55 -1.03 5.68
C LYS A 266 -11.23 -0.42 6.92
N ARG A 267 -12.15 -1.15 7.56
CA ARG A 267 -12.87 -0.67 8.74
C ARG A 267 -11.95 -0.36 9.93
N ASP A 268 -10.90 -1.14 10.12
CA ASP A 268 -9.92 -0.88 11.17
C ASP A 268 -9.12 0.39 10.86
N ALA A 269 -8.75 0.57 9.60
CA ALA A 269 -8.04 1.75 9.12
C ALA A 269 -8.86 3.04 9.29
N ASP A 270 -10.13 3.02 8.87
CA ASP A 270 -11.06 4.14 9.02
C ASP A 270 -11.26 4.53 10.49
N LYS A 271 -11.39 3.53 11.38
CA LYS A 271 -11.57 3.75 12.82
C LYS A 271 -10.35 4.43 13.47
N HIS A 272 -9.15 4.13 12.98
CA HIS A 272 -7.89 4.59 13.56
C HIS A 272 -7.23 5.72 12.76
N GLY A 273 -7.85 6.18 11.67
CA GLY A 273 -7.42 7.34 10.89
C GLY A 273 -6.11 7.14 10.15
N PHE A 274 -5.91 6.01 9.49
CA PHE A 274 -4.72 5.76 8.68
C PHE A 274 -5.05 5.13 7.31
N PRO A 275 -4.22 5.35 6.27
CA PRO A 275 -4.44 4.76 4.94
C PRO A 275 -4.07 3.27 4.90
N VAL A 276 -4.81 2.52 4.07
CA VAL A 276 -4.50 1.11 3.71
C VAL A 276 -4.50 0.86 2.19
N PHE A 277 -4.56 1.94 1.42
CA PHE A 277 -4.53 1.95 -0.03
C PHE A 277 -3.39 2.87 -0.50
N PRO A 278 -2.70 2.57 -1.61
CA PRO A 278 -1.59 3.39 -2.08
C PRO A 278 -2.03 4.83 -2.43
N MET A 279 -3.21 4.97 -3.03
CA MET A 279 -3.79 6.25 -3.46
C MET A 279 -5.25 6.38 -3.01
N ASP A 280 -5.78 7.59 -3.00
CA ASP A 280 -7.19 7.84 -2.72
C ASP A 280 -8.10 7.06 -3.67
N TRP A 281 -9.19 6.53 -3.12
CA TRP A 281 -10.20 5.81 -3.90
C TRP A 281 -11.58 6.32 -3.57
N ILE A 282 -12.38 6.54 -4.60
CA ILE A 282 -13.82 6.81 -4.48
C ILE A 282 -14.52 5.64 -5.16
N ASP A 283 -15.25 4.86 -4.38
CA ASP A 283 -16.00 3.74 -4.95
C ASP A 283 -17.12 4.27 -5.86
N PRO A 284 -17.13 3.92 -7.17
CA PRO A 284 -18.12 4.46 -8.09
C PRO A 284 -19.52 3.92 -7.85
N THR A 285 -19.66 2.84 -7.07
CA THR A 285 -20.94 2.19 -6.77
C THR A 285 -21.53 2.72 -5.46
N SER A 286 -20.74 2.79 -4.39
CA SER A 286 -21.23 3.24 -3.07
C SER A 286 -21.00 4.73 -2.80
N GLY A 287 -20.07 5.37 -3.50
CA GLY A 287 -19.58 6.72 -3.18
C GLY A 287 -18.67 6.77 -1.96
N ASP A 288 -18.34 5.62 -1.34
CA ASP A 288 -17.45 5.57 -0.19
C ASP A 288 -16.03 5.97 -0.60
N THR A 289 -15.45 6.90 0.16
CA THR A 289 -14.06 7.29 -0.03
C THR A 289 -13.13 6.41 0.81
N ALA A 290 -11.88 6.35 0.41
CA ALA A 290 -10.80 5.77 1.20
C ALA A 290 -9.52 6.55 0.95
N MET A 291 -8.81 6.88 2.03
CA MET A 291 -7.57 7.64 1.97
C MET A 291 -6.39 6.79 1.50
N GLY A 292 -5.53 7.41 0.69
CA GLY A 292 -4.31 6.87 0.11
C GLY A 292 -3.04 7.30 0.85
N PHE A 293 -1.98 6.50 0.78
CA PHE A 293 -0.66 6.92 1.26
C PHE A 293 -0.12 8.13 0.48
N ARG A 294 -0.31 8.16 -0.85
CA ARG A 294 0.17 9.25 -1.71
C ARG A 294 -0.41 10.60 -1.29
N GLU A 295 -1.74 10.70 -1.20
CA GLU A 295 -2.44 11.95 -0.86
C GLU A 295 -2.27 12.36 0.61
N GLN A 296 -1.91 11.41 1.49
CA GLN A 296 -1.47 11.71 2.86
C GLN A 296 -0.01 12.19 2.94
N GLY A 297 0.69 12.33 1.82
CA GLY A 297 2.04 12.91 1.75
C GLY A 297 3.18 11.93 1.96
N TYR A 298 2.93 10.61 1.90
CA TYR A 298 4.02 9.63 1.96
C TYR A 298 4.82 9.65 0.67
N LEU A 299 6.15 9.69 0.81
CA LEU A 299 7.09 9.60 -0.29
C LEU A 299 7.09 8.16 -0.83
N PRO A 300 7.14 7.97 -2.16
CA PRO A 300 7.01 6.64 -2.77
C PRO A 300 8.15 5.69 -2.35
N ASP A 301 9.37 6.20 -2.23
CA ASP A 301 10.56 5.46 -1.77
C ASP A 301 10.45 5.03 -0.31
N ALA A 302 9.98 5.91 0.57
CA ALA A 302 9.71 5.61 1.97
C ALA A 302 8.63 4.54 2.12
N PHE A 303 7.54 4.68 1.36
CA PHE A 303 6.42 3.73 1.39
C PHE A 303 6.83 2.36 0.86
N LEU A 304 7.61 2.29 -0.23
CA LEU A 304 8.17 1.04 -0.75
C LEU A 304 9.03 0.32 0.29
N ASN A 305 9.92 1.03 0.98
CA ASN A 305 10.74 0.42 2.02
C ASN A 305 9.88 -0.08 3.18
N PHE A 306 8.91 0.71 3.64
CA PHE A 306 7.97 0.26 4.67
C PHE A 306 7.25 -1.03 4.24
N LEU A 307 6.72 -1.07 3.02
CA LEU A 307 6.06 -2.25 2.45
C LEU A 307 6.98 -3.47 2.39
N ALA A 308 8.26 -3.27 2.04
CA ALA A 308 9.22 -4.34 1.97
C ALA A 308 9.36 -5.06 3.32
N PHE A 309 9.31 -4.32 4.43
CA PHE A 309 9.45 -4.85 5.79
C PHE A 309 8.16 -5.47 6.36
N LEU A 310 7.05 -5.47 5.61
CA LEU A 310 5.79 -6.11 6.03
C LEU A 310 5.80 -7.64 5.84
N GLY A 311 6.76 -8.30 6.48
CA GLY A 311 6.89 -9.76 6.53
C GLY A 311 8.23 -10.30 6.02
N TRP A 312 9.12 -9.44 5.52
CA TRP A 312 10.48 -9.78 5.13
C TRP A 312 11.49 -9.04 6.00
N ASN A 313 12.64 -9.66 6.25
CA ASN A 313 13.74 -9.06 6.99
C ASN A 313 15.07 -9.35 6.26
N PRO A 314 15.98 -8.36 6.13
CA PRO A 314 17.26 -8.52 5.44
C PRO A 314 18.29 -9.38 6.19
N GLY A 315 17.93 -10.01 7.32
CA GLY A 315 18.82 -10.83 8.14
C GLY A 315 19.86 -10.04 8.94
N ASP A 316 19.78 -8.71 8.93
CA ASP A 316 20.61 -7.79 9.70
C ASP A 316 19.75 -6.67 10.33
N HIS A 317 20.40 -5.64 10.87
CA HIS A 317 19.74 -4.50 11.53
C HIS A 317 19.46 -3.32 10.60
N ARG A 318 19.74 -3.45 9.30
CA ARG A 318 19.49 -2.38 8.35
C ARG A 318 17.99 -2.27 8.10
N GLU A 319 17.46 -1.04 8.12
CA GLU A 319 16.04 -0.78 7.86
C GLU A 319 15.81 0.08 6.63
N LEU A 320 16.74 1.00 6.31
CA LEU A 320 16.63 1.94 5.19
C LEU A 320 17.34 1.41 3.93
N PHE A 321 16.63 1.33 2.81
CA PHE A 321 17.06 0.76 1.54
C PHE A 321 16.57 1.56 0.34
N SER A 322 17.43 1.84 -0.62
CA SER A 322 16.97 2.18 -1.96
C SER A 322 16.24 0.98 -2.60
N LEU A 323 15.48 1.24 -3.67
CA LEU A 323 14.85 0.16 -4.44
C LEU A 323 15.88 -0.84 -4.98
N GLU A 324 17.04 -0.35 -5.45
CA GLU A 324 18.14 -1.21 -5.95
C GLU A 324 18.70 -2.09 -4.85
N GLU A 325 18.87 -1.54 -3.64
CA GLU A 325 19.36 -2.31 -2.50
C GLU A 325 18.33 -3.33 -2.00
N LEU A 326 17.03 -3.00 -2.07
CA LEU A 326 15.96 -3.97 -1.83
C LEU A 326 16.02 -5.09 -2.87
N ILE A 327 16.18 -4.77 -4.16
CA ILE A 327 16.33 -5.75 -5.22
C ILE A 327 17.50 -6.68 -4.90
N ASP A 328 18.63 -6.14 -4.46
CA ASP A 328 19.81 -6.94 -4.15
C ASP A 328 19.70 -7.76 -2.87
N ALA A 329 19.01 -7.27 -1.84
CA ALA A 329 18.87 -7.98 -0.57
C ALA A 329 17.74 -9.02 -0.58
N PHE A 330 16.72 -8.84 -1.41
CA PHE A 330 15.48 -9.62 -1.34
C PHE A 330 15.70 -11.12 -1.60
N SER A 331 15.04 -11.93 -0.79
CA SER A 331 15.03 -13.40 -0.87
C SER A 331 13.74 -13.94 -0.26
N VAL A 332 13.14 -14.96 -0.89
CA VAL A 332 11.86 -15.54 -0.43
C VAL A 332 12.04 -16.30 0.87
N GLU A 333 13.22 -16.88 1.08
CA GLU A 333 13.61 -17.64 2.28
C GLU A 333 13.62 -16.78 3.56
N ARG A 334 13.73 -15.46 3.39
CA ARG A 334 13.73 -14.49 4.49
C ARG A 334 12.36 -13.88 4.77
N ILE A 335 11.31 -14.37 4.11
CA ILE A 335 9.93 -14.02 4.43
C ILE A 335 9.49 -14.84 5.65
N GLY A 336 9.08 -14.15 6.71
CA GLY A 336 8.59 -14.76 7.94
C GLY A 336 7.27 -15.51 7.75
N LYS A 337 7.06 -16.56 8.54
CA LYS A 337 5.81 -17.35 8.49
C LYS A 337 4.65 -16.72 9.26
N SER A 338 4.95 -15.91 10.28
CA SER A 338 3.95 -15.28 11.13
C SER A 338 3.31 -14.07 10.45
N GLY A 339 2.04 -13.81 10.80
CA GLY A 339 1.39 -12.55 10.45
C GLY A 339 2.22 -11.35 10.90
N THR A 340 2.26 -10.30 10.08
CA THR A 340 3.03 -9.08 10.37
C THR A 340 2.10 -7.97 10.80
N LYS A 341 2.37 -7.35 11.96
CA LYS A 341 1.59 -6.22 12.44
C LYS A 341 1.81 -5.03 11.53
N PHE A 342 0.72 -4.39 11.15
CA PHE A 342 0.76 -3.13 10.46
C PHE A 342 0.99 -2.00 11.48
N ASP A 343 2.10 -1.28 11.37
CA ASP A 343 2.47 -0.17 12.25
C ASP A 343 2.57 1.13 11.45
N ILE A 344 1.54 1.99 11.60
CA ILE A 344 1.49 3.28 10.92
C ILE A 344 2.55 4.26 11.42
N ASN A 345 2.97 4.16 12.69
CA ASN A 345 4.03 5.03 13.21
C ASN A 345 5.37 4.63 12.61
N LYS A 346 5.59 3.35 12.34
CA LYS A 346 6.77 2.90 11.60
C LYS A 346 6.76 3.42 10.16
N ALA A 347 5.60 3.47 9.49
CA ALA A 347 5.47 4.08 8.17
C ALA A 347 5.82 5.58 8.19
N LYS A 348 5.36 6.34 9.20
CA LYS A 348 5.73 7.74 9.40
C LYS A 348 7.22 7.91 9.65
N TRP A 349 7.81 7.06 10.48
CA TRP A 349 9.25 7.06 10.74
C TRP A 349 10.05 6.84 9.46
N TYR A 350 9.65 5.90 8.59
CA TYR A 350 10.26 5.75 7.28
C TYR A 350 10.14 7.06 6.49
N ASN A 351 8.97 7.68 6.45
CA ASN A 351 8.78 8.96 5.74
C ASN A 351 9.71 10.06 6.25
N GLU A 352 9.86 10.21 7.58
CA GLU A 352 10.81 11.15 8.19
C GLU A 352 12.25 10.89 7.76
N GLN A 353 12.69 9.62 7.78
CA GLN A 353 14.07 9.28 7.41
C GLN A 353 14.36 9.61 5.94
N TYR A 354 13.42 9.29 5.05
CA TYR A 354 13.57 9.57 3.63
C TYR A 354 13.45 11.06 3.33
N LEU A 355 12.56 11.78 4.01
CA LEU A 355 12.45 13.23 3.88
C LEU A 355 13.76 13.89 4.27
N ARG A 356 14.35 13.54 5.42
CA ARG A 356 15.65 14.10 5.87
C ARG A 356 16.81 13.76 4.94
N ALA A 357 16.76 12.62 4.26
CA ALA A 357 17.80 12.17 3.35
C ALA A 357 17.75 12.87 1.97
N LYS A 358 16.61 13.48 1.59
CA LYS A 358 16.47 14.24 0.35
C LYS A 358 17.25 15.55 0.39
N SER A 359 17.59 16.06 -0.78
CA SER A 359 18.25 17.36 -0.88
C SER A 359 17.28 18.49 -0.52
N ASP A 360 17.81 19.61 -0.06
CA ASP A 360 16.97 20.75 0.31
C ASP A 360 16.25 21.32 -0.92
N GLU A 361 16.87 21.22 -2.11
CA GLU A 361 16.29 21.63 -3.39
C GLU A 361 15.12 20.73 -3.83
N GLU A 362 15.26 19.41 -3.67
CA GLU A 362 14.16 18.47 -3.97
C GLU A 362 12.94 18.76 -3.09
N LEU A 363 13.17 18.97 -1.79
CA LEU A 363 12.12 19.31 -0.84
C LEU A 363 11.54 20.72 -1.07
N ALA A 364 12.35 21.66 -1.56
CA ALA A 364 11.90 23.00 -1.87
C ALA A 364 10.85 23.00 -2.98
N GLN A 365 10.91 22.05 -3.93
CA GLN A 365 9.87 21.93 -4.95
C GLN A 365 8.50 21.62 -4.35
N TYR A 366 8.42 20.71 -3.37
CA TYR A 366 7.16 20.42 -2.68
C TYR A 366 6.59 21.66 -1.98
N LEU A 367 7.45 22.44 -1.33
CA LEU A 367 7.04 23.71 -0.70
C LEU A 367 6.55 24.71 -1.75
N MET A 368 7.24 24.83 -2.90
CA MET A 368 6.83 25.72 -3.98
C MET A 368 5.44 25.36 -4.53
N ASP A 369 5.16 24.06 -4.67
CA ASP A 369 3.86 23.57 -5.14
C ASP A 369 2.74 23.92 -4.14
N ASP A 370 2.98 23.73 -2.83
CA ASP A 370 2.05 24.12 -1.76
C ASP A 370 1.79 25.64 -1.74
N LEU A 371 2.85 26.45 -1.92
CA LEU A 371 2.74 27.91 -1.97
C LEU A 371 1.98 28.40 -3.19
N GLN A 372 2.15 27.73 -4.34
CA GLN A 372 1.42 28.04 -5.56
C GLN A 372 -0.09 27.88 -5.38
N LEU A 373 -0.55 26.87 -4.64
CA LEU A 373 -1.97 26.66 -4.33
C LEU A 373 -2.57 27.80 -3.48
N GLU A 374 -1.75 28.40 -2.62
CA GLU A 374 -2.12 29.55 -1.78
C GLU A 374 -1.90 30.91 -2.49
N GLY A 375 -1.42 30.91 -3.74
CA GLY A 375 -1.11 32.12 -4.50
C GLY A 375 0.09 32.91 -3.96
N ILE A 376 0.98 32.26 -3.20
CA ILE A 376 2.18 32.87 -2.63
C ILE A 376 3.36 32.60 -3.57
N GLN A 377 4.09 33.66 -3.92
CA GLN A 377 5.29 33.57 -4.74
C GLN A 377 6.52 33.98 -3.93
N ILE A 378 7.55 33.12 -3.98
CA ILE A 378 8.86 33.36 -3.37
C ILE A 378 9.96 32.88 -4.31
N GLU A 379 11.18 33.37 -4.08
CA GLU A 379 12.38 32.85 -4.73
C GLU A 379 12.68 31.42 -4.27
N PHE A 380 13.14 30.57 -5.20
CA PHE A 380 13.47 29.18 -4.92
C PHE A 380 14.56 29.03 -3.83
N SER A 381 15.51 29.97 -3.79
CA SER A 381 16.55 30.02 -2.75
C SER A 381 15.96 30.22 -1.35
N LYS A 382 14.89 31.02 -1.23
CA LYS A 382 14.17 31.23 0.03
C LYS A 382 13.40 29.97 0.44
N ALA A 383 12.77 29.27 -0.52
CA ALA A 383 12.15 27.97 -0.25
C ALA A 383 13.16 26.96 0.29
N THR A 384 14.36 26.90 -0.30
CA THR A 384 15.46 26.03 0.14
C THR A 384 15.90 26.34 1.57
N GLN A 385 16.00 27.62 1.96
CA GLN A 385 16.31 28.03 3.33
C GLN A 385 15.22 27.60 4.33
N ILE A 386 13.94 27.74 3.96
CA ILE A 386 12.81 27.28 4.80
C ILE A 386 12.91 25.78 5.03
N VAL A 387 13.17 25.01 3.96
CA VAL A 387 13.37 23.56 4.05
C VAL A 387 14.51 23.20 4.99
N GLN A 388 15.67 23.83 4.84
CA GLN A 388 16.85 23.54 5.67
C GLN A 388 16.54 23.65 7.18
N VAL A 389 15.68 24.60 7.53
CA VAL A 389 15.26 24.88 8.91
C VAL A 389 14.17 23.91 9.41
N MET A 390 13.36 23.37 8.50
CA MET A 390 12.18 22.56 8.84
C MET A 390 12.36 21.05 8.66
N LYS A 391 13.26 20.60 7.77
CA LYS A 391 13.34 19.19 7.34
C LYS A 391 13.54 18.19 8.48
N GLU A 392 14.28 18.55 9.51
CA GLU A 392 14.52 17.67 10.67
C GLU A 392 13.26 17.45 11.52
N ARG A 393 12.28 18.35 11.39
CA ARG A 393 11.03 18.35 12.16
C ARG A 393 9.84 17.79 11.36
N ALA A 394 9.88 17.91 10.04
CA ALA A 394 8.80 17.49 9.16
C ALA A 394 8.65 15.96 9.13
N THR A 395 7.41 15.49 9.18
CA THR A 395 7.08 14.09 8.87
C THR A 395 6.74 13.95 7.39
N PHE A 396 5.97 14.89 6.86
CA PHE A 396 5.51 14.93 5.49
C PHE A 396 5.97 16.21 4.80
N PRO A 397 6.10 16.22 3.46
CA PRO A 397 6.45 17.43 2.72
C PRO A 397 5.52 18.62 3.04
N SER A 398 4.21 18.36 3.23
CA SER A 398 3.26 19.42 3.58
C SER A 398 3.52 20.11 4.91
N ASP A 399 4.27 19.47 5.82
CA ASP A 399 4.61 20.05 7.12
C ASP A 399 5.59 21.22 6.96
N LEU A 400 6.39 21.23 5.88
CA LEU A 400 7.28 22.33 5.52
C LEU A 400 6.50 23.64 5.37
N TRP A 401 5.31 23.58 4.76
CA TRP A 401 4.41 24.73 4.64
C TRP A 401 3.57 24.92 5.90
N LYS A 402 2.85 23.89 6.36
CA LYS A 402 1.89 23.98 7.48
C LYS A 402 2.53 24.48 8.76
N GLU A 403 3.70 23.95 9.11
CA GLU A 403 4.43 24.37 10.31
C GLU A 403 5.40 25.53 10.03
N GLY A 404 5.84 25.71 8.79
CA GLY A 404 6.76 26.79 8.38
C GLY A 404 6.08 28.11 8.01
N LYS A 405 4.74 28.17 8.00
CA LYS A 405 3.94 29.30 7.50
C LYS A 405 4.36 30.66 8.04
N PHE A 406 4.74 30.72 9.33
CA PHE A 406 5.18 31.97 9.95
C PHE A 406 6.44 32.57 9.30
N MET A 407 7.25 31.83 8.55
CA MET A 407 8.42 32.38 7.85
C MET A 407 8.07 33.21 6.62
N LEU A 408 6.81 33.16 6.17
CA LEU A 408 6.31 33.90 5.01
C LEU A 408 5.12 34.80 5.34
N VAL A 409 4.28 34.38 6.29
CA VAL A 409 3.07 35.10 6.69
C VAL A 409 3.21 35.55 8.14
N ALA A 410 2.96 36.83 8.41
CA ALA A 410 2.98 37.35 9.78
C ALA A 410 1.86 36.69 10.62
N PRO A 411 2.13 36.34 11.89
CA PRO A 411 1.11 35.76 12.76
C PRO A 411 0.01 36.80 13.06
N ASP A 412 -1.24 36.36 13.01
CA ASP A 412 -2.42 37.13 13.43
C ASP A 412 -2.94 36.70 14.82
N SER A 413 -2.36 35.64 15.37
CA SER A 413 -2.74 35.00 16.62
C SER A 413 -1.48 34.57 17.39
N PHE A 414 -1.59 34.54 18.72
CA PHE A 414 -0.47 34.32 19.62
C PHE A 414 -0.86 33.28 20.67
N ASP A 415 0.05 32.35 20.96
CA ASP A 415 -0.10 31.34 22.02
C ASP A 415 -0.38 32.01 23.37
N GLU A 416 -1.62 31.94 23.84
CA GLU A 416 -2.09 32.59 25.06
C GLU A 416 -1.36 32.10 26.31
N ALA A 417 -0.99 30.82 26.36
CA ALA A 417 -0.31 30.23 27.50
C ALA A 417 1.13 30.73 27.61
N VAL A 418 1.80 30.93 26.48
CA VAL A 418 3.14 31.52 26.44
C VAL A 418 3.07 33.03 26.66
N LEU A 419 2.10 33.71 26.05
CA LEU A 419 1.84 35.14 26.25
C LEU A 419 1.70 35.45 27.74
N ALA A 420 0.80 34.75 28.44
CA ALA A 420 0.52 34.98 29.85
C ALA A 420 1.73 34.75 30.77
N LYS A 421 2.65 33.85 30.39
CA LYS A 421 3.80 33.46 31.24
C LYS A 421 5.10 34.20 30.90
N ARG A 422 5.26 34.63 29.65
CA ARG A 422 6.55 35.09 29.11
C ARG A 422 6.51 36.52 28.59
N TRP A 423 5.34 37.08 28.30
CA TRP A 423 5.19 38.48 27.87
C TRP A 423 5.13 39.42 29.08
N ASN A 424 6.29 39.92 29.50
CA ASN A 424 6.46 40.73 30.71
C ASN A 424 7.39 41.94 30.45
N ASN A 425 7.60 42.77 31.47
CA ASN A 425 8.41 43.99 31.34
C ASN A 425 9.86 43.72 30.89
N ASP A 426 10.47 42.62 31.36
CA ASP A 426 11.81 42.21 30.92
C ASP A 426 11.81 41.94 29.41
N ALA A 427 10.80 41.20 28.90
CA ALA A 427 10.66 40.92 27.49
C ALA A 427 10.42 42.18 26.66
N LEU A 428 9.54 43.07 27.11
CA LEU A 428 9.25 44.34 26.43
C LEU A 428 10.49 45.22 26.30
N ALA A 429 11.29 45.32 27.36
CA ALA A 429 12.53 46.11 27.37
C ALA A 429 13.53 45.57 26.34
N VAL A 430 13.82 44.26 26.37
CA VAL A 430 14.76 43.64 25.43
C VAL A 430 14.24 43.72 23.99
N LEU A 431 12.96 43.47 23.75
CA LEU A 431 12.38 43.54 22.39
C LEU A 431 12.39 44.96 21.83
N GLY A 432 12.15 45.98 22.67
CA GLY A 432 12.26 47.39 22.29
C GLY A 432 13.68 47.74 21.84
N THR A 433 14.68 47.43 22.68
CA THR A 433 16.09 47.68 22.35
C THR A 433 16.56 46.85 21.15
N TYR A 434 16.10 45.61 21.02
CA TYR A 434 16.43 44.77 19.87
C TYR A 434 15.86 45.35 18.56
N LYS A 435 14.63 45.86 18.58
CA LYS A 435 14.02 46.56 17.45
C LYS A 435 14.85 47.77 17.03
N GLU A 436 15.27 48.61 17.98
CA GLU A 436 16.11 49.79 17.70
C GLU A 436 17.45 49.39 17.06
N LYS A 437 18.15 48.41 17.65
CA LYS A 437 19.40 47.88 17.11
C LYS A 437 19.24 47.29 15.70
N LEU A 438 18.11 46.64 15.42
CA LEU A 438 17.80 46.12 14.08
C LEU A 438 17.58 47.26 13.08
N VAL A 439 16.87 48.33 13.44
CA VAL A 439 16.66 49.49 12.56
C VAL A 439 18.00 50.11 12.16
N ASP A 440 18.91 50.26 13.12
CA ASP A 440 20.22 50.89 12.91
C ASP A 440 21.27 49.96 12.26
N PHE A 441 20.97 48.66 12.12
CA PHE A 441 21.92 47.70 11.56
C PHE A 441 22.04 47.85 10.03
N PRO A 442 23.24 48.16 9.49
CA PRO A 442 23.42 48.45 8.07
C PRO A 442 23.63 47.20 7.19
N GLY A 443 23.81 46.01 7.78
CA GLY A 443 24.13 44.77 7.07
C GLY A 443 22.93 43.87 6.77
N GLU A 444 23.18 42.79 6.02
CA GLU A 444 22.24 41.70 5.86
C GLU A 444 22.11 40.88 7.15
N LEU A 445 20.87 40.50 7.48
CA LEU A 445 20.57 39.74 8.69
C LEU A 445 20.81 38.25 8.46
N ASN A 446 21.89 37.73 9.03
CA ASN A 446 22.20 36.30 9.13
C ASN A 446 22.02 35.79 10.58
N PRO A 447 22.07 34.47 10.84
CA PRO A 447 21.86 33.94 12.19
C PRO A 447 22.82 34.48 13.25
N GLU A 448 24.09 34.68 12.91
CA GLU A 448 25.12 35.19 13.83
C GLU A 448 24.87 36.66 14.21
N SER A 449 24.60 37.50 13.22
CA SER A 449 24.30 38.92 13.42
C SER A 449 22.99 39.11 14.18
N ALA A 450 21.95 38.35 13.84
CA ALA A 450 20.66 38.35 14.55
C ALA A 450 20.83 37.98 16.03
N LYS A 451 21.60 36.93 16.31
CA LYS A 451 21.91 36.53 17.69
C LYS A 451 22.71 37.59 18.43
N SER A 452 23.75 38.14 17.81
CA SER A 452 24.64 39.14 18.43
C SER A 452 23.88 40.42 18.82
N LEU A 453 22.99 40.89 17.93
CA LEU A 453 22.15 42.06 18.20
C LEU A 453 21.17 41.79 19.35
N LEU A 454 20.60 40.58 19.42
CA LEU A 454 19.69 40.20 20.49
C LEU A 454 20.42 40.02 21.83
N GLU A 455 21.62 39.46 21.83
CA GLU A 455 22.48 39.35 23.01
C GLU A 455 22.87 40.74 23.53
N ALA A 456 23.28 41.65 22.65
CA ALA A 456 23.58 43.03 23.01
C ALA A 456 22.34 43.76 23.57
N ALA A 457 21.15 43.55 23.01
CA ALA A 457 19.91 44.13 23.53
C ALA A 457 19.58 43.59 24.94
N ALA A 458 19.84 42.31 25.18
CA ALA A 458 19.65 41.71 26.49
C ALA A 458 20.66 42.25 27.52
N GLU A 459 21.92 42.41 27.13
CA GLU A 459 22.99 42.96 27.96
C GLU A 459 22.74 44.43 28.34
N ASP A 460 22.35 45.28 27.39
CA ASP A 460 22.05 46.71 27.63
C ASP A 460 20.93 46.90 28.67
N ASN A 461 20.00 45.93 28.75
CA ASN A 461 18.91 45.93 29.72
C ASN A 461 19.24 45.15 31.01
N GLY A 462 20.44 44.56 31.13
CA GLY A 462 20.83 43.75 32.29
C GLY A 462 20.04 42.43 32.43
N ILE A 463 19.47 41.92 31.35
CA ILE A 463 18.58 40.75 31.34
C ILE A 463 19.28 39.57 30.68
N LYS A 464 19.15 38.38 31.29
CA LYS A 464 19.67 37.14 30.69
C LYS A 464 18.83 36.75 29.49
N LEU A 465 19.46 36.55 28.32
CA LEU A 465 18.79 36.18 27.06
C LEU A 465 17.78 35.02 27.22
N GLY A 466 18.17 33.95 27.92
CA GLY A 466 17.30 32.78 28.14
C GLY A 466 15.96 33.08 28.81
N LYS A 467 15.82 34.20 29.53
CA LYS A 467 14.54 34.63 30.13
C LYS A 467 13.53 35.15 29.10
N VAL A 468 14.01 35.71 28.00
CA VAL A 468 13.17 36.44 27.03
C VAL A 468 13.02 35.69 25.70
N MET A 469 13.83 34.66 25.43
CA MET A 469 13.79 33.90 24.16
C MET A 469 12.40 33.38 23.76
N GLN A 470 11.59 32.89 24.70
CA GLN A 470 10.22 32.45 24.37
C GLN A 470 9.29 33.61 24.01
N ALA A 471 9.46 34.78 24.64
CA ALA A 471 8.69 35.98 24.30
C ALA A 471 9.13 36.54 22.94
N VAL A 472 10.43 36.51 22.66
CA VAL A 472 10.99 36.88 21.35
C VAL A 472 10.43 35.96 20.26
N ARG A 473 10.39 34.64 20.48
CA ARG A 473 9.76 33.70 19.55
C ARG A 473 8.28 34.02 19.35
N LEU A 474 7.55 34.23 20.44
CA LEU A 474 6.13 34.54 20.40
C LEU A 474 5.85 35.80 19.55
N ALA A 475 6.60 36.89 19.77
CA ALA A 475 6.46 38.13 19.01
C ALA A 475 6.61 37.94 17.50
N VAL A 476 7.52 37.06 17.09
CA VAL A 476 7.89 36.92 15.68
C VAL A 476 7.09 35.82 14.98
N THR A 477 6.76 34.74 15.68
CA THR A 477 6.18 33.53 15.08
C THR A 477 4.75 33.25 15.52
N GLY A 478 4.25 33.92 16.56
CA GLY A 478 2.94 33.65 17.16
C GLY A 478 2.90 32.39 18.04
N VAL A 479 3.94 31.54 18.01
CA VAL A 479 3.95 30.24 18.69
C VAL A 479 5.03 30.13 19.76
N GLY A 480 4.83 29.23 20.72
CA GLY A 480 5.75 28.98 21.84
C GLY A 480 6.99 28.13 21.52
N ALA A 481 6.94 27.37 20.43
CA ALA A 481 7.96 26.42 20.02
C ALA A 481 8.12 26.42 18.50
N GLY A 482 9.26 25.96 18.00
CA GLY A 482 9.53 25.94 16.57
C GLY A 482 11.01 25.67 16.29
N PRO A 483 11.44 25.86 15.03
CA PRO A 483 12.82 25.65 14.63
C PRO A 483 13.75 26.75 15.18
N ASP A 484 15.04 26.70 14.83
CA ASP A 484 16.02 27.70 15.27
C ASP A 484 15.56 29.12 14.93
N LEU A 485 15.48 29.97 15.96
CA LEU A 485 14.85 31.28 15.84
C LEU A 485 15.74 32.26 15.06
N MET A 486 17.06 32.09 15.10
CA MET A 486 17.98 32.98 14.40
C MET A 486 17.97 32.69 12.90
N ALA A 487 17.85 31.43 12.51
CA ALA A 487 17.61 31.04 11.12
C ALA A 487 16.28 31.61 10.60
N VAL A 488 15.21 31.56 11.41
CA VAL A 488 13.92 32.18 11.07
C VAL A 488 14.08 33.69 10.84
N PHE A 489 14.85 34.38 11.67
CA PHE A 489 15.09 35.83 11.52
C PHE A 489 15.81 36.14 10.21
N SER A 490 16.79 35.32 9.83
CA SER A 490 17.50 35.47 8.56
C SER A 490 16.56 35.30 7.35
N ILE A 491 15.66 34.31 7.38
CA ILE A 491 14.69 34.06 6.31
C ILE A 491 13.66 35.18 6.18
N LEU A 492 13.18 35.71 7.31
CA LEU A 492 12.25 36.84 7.33
C LEU A 492 12.90 38.11 6.78
N GLY A 493 14.18 38.29 7.12
CA GLY A 493 14.90 39.52 6.86
C GLY A 493 14.55 40.62 7.87
N LYS A 494 15.39 41.64 7.88
CA LYS A 494 15.37 42.74 8.86
C LYS A 494 14.05 43.48 8.91
N ASP A 495 13.53 43.89 7.75
CA ASP A 495 12.36 44.77 7.68
C ASP A 495 11.09 44.08 8.17
N GLU A 496 10.89 42.82 7.81
CA GLU A 496 9.75 42.02 8.27
C GLU A 496 9.86 41.69 9.77
N LEU A 497 11.06 41.36 10.24
CA LEU A 497 11.31 41.14 11.66
C LEU A 497 10.95 42.38 12.50
N VAL A 498 11.40 43.58 12.08
CA VAL A 498 11.07 44.84 12.76
C VAL A 498 9.57 45.09 12.78
N LYS A 499 8.86 44.87 11.66
CA LYS A 499 7.39 45.03 11.61
C LYS A 499 6.67 44.13 12.62
N ARG A 500 7.09 42.88 12.73
CA ARG A 500 6.48 41.92 13.68
C ARG A 500 6.76 42.28 15.13
N LEU A 501 7.99 42.69 15.43
CA LEU A 501 8.36 43.20 16.76
C LEU A 501 7.54 44.44 17.11
N ASP A 502 7.40 45.38 16.20
CA ASP A 502 6.61 46.60 16.41
C ASP A 502 5.13 46.29 16.64
N TYR A 503 4.56 45.41 15.81
CA TYR A 503 3.19 44.93 16.01
C TYR A 503 3.00 44.29 17.39
N ALA A 504 3.90 43.39 17.77
CA ALA A 504 3.81 42.68 19.05
C ALA A 504 3.91 43.66 20.24
N LEU A 505 4.87 44.59 20.21
CA LEU A 505 5.04 45.62 21.25
C LEU A 505 3.83 46.54 21.40
N ASN A 506 3.16 46.87 20.30
CA ASN A 506 2.03 47.80 20.29
C ASN A 506 0.67 47.13 20.61
N ASN A 507 0.52 45.84 20.33
CA ASN A 507 -0.78 45.16 20.40
C ASN A 507 -0.89 44.12 21.53
N LEU A 508 0.23 43.54 21.98
CA LEU A 508 0.22 42.52 23.04
C LEU A 508 0.31 43.17 24.42
N LYS A 509 -0.61 42.80 25.31
CA LYS A 509 -0.68 43.34 26.67
C LYS A 509 0.07 42.45 27.67
N VAL A 510 0.74 43.08 28.62
CA VAL A 510 1.30 42.39 29.80
C VAL A 510 0.13 42.01 30.70
N ASN A 511 0.04 40.73 31.07
CA ASN A 511 -0.84 40.32 32.16
C ASN A 511 -0.21 40.78 33.48
N ILE A 512 -0.87 41.74 34.13
CA ILE A 512 -0.48 42.32 35.43
C ILE A 512 -0.79 41.33 36.55
#